data_AF-A0A2S6R5A4-F1
#
_entry.id   AF-A0A2S6R5A4-F1
#
_cell.length_a   1.000
_cell.length_b   1.000
_cell.length_c   1.000
_cell.angle_alpha   90.00
_cell.angle_beta   90.00
_cell.angle_gamma   90.00
#
_symmetry.space_group_name_H-M   'P 1'
#
loop_
_entity.id
_entity.type
_entity.pdbx_description
1 polymer ?
#
loop_
_entity_poly.entity_id
_entity_poly.type
_entity_poly.pdbx_seq_one_letter_code
_entity_poly.pdbx_strand_id
1 'polypeptide(L)' 'MSGQAEQKFDDWIGTAREQRERIDSALPAGMSAALDRDDAPPKDGDQLPPCWHWMFFRDSTVQSELGVDGLPERG' A
#
# COMPACT_ATOMS: atom_id res chain seq x y z
N MET A 1 -34.18 8.72 4.87
CA MET A 1 -33.00 9.11 5.67
C MET A 1 -32.62 7.90 6.51
N SER A 2 -31.82 7.02 5.93
CA SER A 2 -31.47 5.73 6.54
C SER A 2 -30.21 5.91 7.38
N GLY A 3 -30.27 5.47 8.64
CA GLY A 3 -29.21 5.64 9.63
C GLY A 3 -27.89 5.05 9.16
N GLN A 4 -26.88 5.89 9.01
CA GLN A 4 -25.51 5.45 9.00
C GLN A 4 -25.20 4.94 10.41
N ALA A 5 -24.79 3.68 10.48
CA ALA A 5 -24.31 3.06 11.71
C ALA A 5 -23.27 3.97 12.35
N GLU A 6 -23.53 4.35 13.59
CA GLU A 6 -22.53 4.94 14.48
C GLU A 6 -21.49 3.84 14.74
N GLN A 7 -20.51 3.72 13.83
CA GLN A 7 -19.41 2.77 13.98
C GLN A 7 -18.66 3.14 15.27
N LYS A 8 -18.66 2.23 16.24
CA LYS A 8 -17.90 2.39 17.48
C LYS A 8 -16.42 2.25 17.15
N PHE A 9 -15.71 3.37 17.11
CA PHE A 9 -14.26 3.41 16.91
C PHE A 9 -13.47 2.58 17.94
N ASP A 10 -14.06 2.33 19.12
CA ASP A 10 -13.48 1.48 20.16
C ASP A 10 -13.23 0.04 19.70
N ASP A 11 -14.06 -0.50 18.80
CA ASP A 11 -13.93 -1.87 18.30
C ASP A 11 -12.67 -2.07 17.44
N TRP A 12 -12.08 -0.97 16.96
CA TRP A 12 -10.87 -0.99 16.14
C TRP A 12 -9.59 -1.08 16.99
N ILE A 13 -9.66 -0.69 18.27
CA ILE A 13 -8.51 -0.68 19.17
C ILE A 13 -8.08 -2.12 19.49
N GLY A 14 -6.81 -2.44 19.22
CA GLY A 14 -6.24 -3.76 19.47
C GLY A 14 -6.38 -4.74 18.31
N THR A 15 -7.03 -4.33 17.21
CA THR A 15 -6.95 -5.06 15.94
C THR A 15 -5.56 -4.88 15.32
N ALA A 16 -5.07 -5.94 14.66
CA ALA A 16 -3.79 -5.90 13.98
C ALA A 16 -3.86 -6.73 12.71
N ARG A 17 -3.09 -6.29 11.71
CA ARG A 17 -2.89 -7.01 10.46
C ARG A 17 -1.41 -7.18 10.21
N GLU A 18 -1.03 -8.36 9.76
CA GLU A 18 0.33 -8.66 9.32
C GLU A 18 0.33 -8.94 7.81
N GLN A 19 1.29 -8.36 7.10
CA GLN A 19 1.54 -8.64 5.70
C GLN A 19 3.03 -8.87 5.48
N ARG A 20 3.36 -9.78 4.55
CA ARG A 20 4.72 -10.05 4.12
C ARG A 20 4.79 -9.91 2.61
N GLU A 21 5.77 -9.16 2.15
CA GLU A 21 6.01 -8.94 0.73
C GLU A 21 7.50 -9.08 0.45
N ARG A 22 7.83 -9.69 -0.69
CA ARG A 22 9.18 -9.67 -1.21
C ARG A 22 9.37 -8.35 -1.95
N ILE A 23 10.32 -7.56 -1.48
CA ILE A 23 10.72 -6.32 -2.16
C ILE A 23 11.51 -6.70 -3.42
N ASP A 24 10.89 -6.46 -4.58
CA ASP A 24 11.50 -6.67 -5.89
C ASP A 24 12.02 -5.35 -6.47
N SER A 25 13.14 -5.41 -7.20
CA SER A 25 13.79 -4.22 -7.75
C SER A 25 13.00 -3.53 -8.88
N ALA A 26 12.02 -4.21 -9.50
CA ALA A 26 11.22 -3.63 -10.57
C ALA A 26 10.36 -2.44 -10.11
N LEU A 27 9.82 -2.48 -8.88
CA LEU A 27 8.98 -1.40 -8.37
C LEU A 27 9.80 -0.11 -8.12
N PRO A 28 10.96 -0.15 -7.44
CA PRO A 28 11.88 0.98 -7.38
C PRO A 28 12.36 1.44 -8.77
N ALA A 29 12.65 0.53 -9.70
CA ALA A 29 13.07 0.92 -11.05
C ALA A 29 11.98 1.72 -11.78
N GLY A 30 10.73 1.27 -11.68
CA GLY A 30 9.57 1.99 -12.21
C GLY A 30 9.38 3.36 -11.56
N MET A 31 9.58 3.46 -10.24
CA MET A 31 9.48 4.74 -9.52
C MET A 31 10.60 5.71 -9.92
N SER A 32 11.84 5.24 -10.08
CA SER A 32 12.94 6.05 -10.59
C SER A 32 12.61 6.62 -11.97
N ALA A 33 12.09 5.80 -12.88
CA ALA A 33 11.68 6.23 -14.21
C ALA A 33 10.52 7.23 -14.18
N ALA A 34 9.50 6.99 -13.35
CA ALA A 34 8.34 7.90 -13.21
C ALA A 34 8.73 9.29 -12.68
N LEU A 35 9.80 9.37 -11.88
CA LEU A 35 10.33 10.62 -11.33
C LEU A 35 11.49 11.21 -12.14
N ASP A 36 11.82 10.62 -13.29
CA ASP A 36 12.94 11.03 -14.16
C ASP A 36 14.29 11.13 -13.41
N ARG A 37 14.56 10.14 -12.54
CA ARG A 37 15.78 10.07 -11.74
C ARG A 37 16.89 9.34 -12.50
N ASP A 38 18.09 9.92 -12.52
CA ASP A 38 19.29 9.36 -13.13
C ASP A 38 20.10 8.45 -12.17
N ASP A 39 19.39 7.71 -11.30
CA ASP A 39 20.05 6.77 -10.39
C ASP A 39 20.51 5.50 -11.14
N ALA A 40 21.48 4.79 -10.57
CA ALA A 40 21.84 3.48 -11.06
C ALA A 40 20.64 2.50 -10.97
N PRO A 41 20.48 1.55 -11.91
CA PRO A 41 19.41 0.56 -11.85
C PRO A 41 19.44 -0.23 -10.53
N PRO A 42 18.32 -0.30 -9.79
CA PRO A 42 18.28 -0.95 -8.49
C PRO A 42 18.44 -2.47 -8.61
N LYS A 43 19.08 -3.07 -7.61
CA LYS A 43 19.31 -4.52 -7.51
C LYS A 43 18.75 -5.07 -6.20
N ASP A 44 18.53 -6.37 -6.18
CA ASP A 44 18.16 -7.09 -4.95
C ASP A 44 19.23 -6.87 -3.87
N GLY A 45 18.78 -6.43 -2.69
CA GLY A 45 19.64 -6.13 -1.55
C GLY A 45 20.10 -4.68 -1.45
N ASP A 46 19.88 -3.85 -2.46
CA ASP A 46 20.13 -2.41 -2.37
C ASP A 46 19.19 -1.74 -1.36
N GLN A 47 19.67 -0.65 -0.75
CA GLN A 47 18.84 0.16 0.13
C GLN A 47 17.80 0.94 -0.67
N LEU A 48 16.56 0.97 -0.19
CA LEU A 48 15.52 1.80 -0.78
C LEU A 48 15.78 3.28 -0.47
N PRO A 49 15.48 4.20 -1.41
CA PRO A 49 15.48 5.63 -1.13
C PRO A 49 14.51 6.02 0.00
N PRO A 50 14.70 7.18 0.65
CA PRO A 50 13.84 7.63 1.74
C PRO A 50 12.35 7.61 1.36
N CYS A 51 11.52 7.08 2.26
CA CYS A 51 10.06 6.94 2.11
C CYS A 51 9.58 5.97 1.01
N TRP A 52 10.46 5.34 0.23
CA TRP A 52 10.03 4.43 -0.85
C TRP A 52 9.45 3.11 -0.35
N HIS A 53 9.67 2.78 0.94
CA HIS A 53 9.04 1.63 1.58
C HIS A 53 7.49 1.71 1.60
N TRP A 54 6.90 2.90 1.43
CA TRP A 54 5.45 3.10 1.37
C TRP A 54 4.80 2.57 0.09
N MET A 55 5.58 2.25 -0.94
CA MET A 55 5.07 1.66 -2.17
C MET A 55 4.75 0.17 -2.03
N PHE A 56 5.23 -0.47 -0.98
CA PHE A 56 5.04 -1.89 -0.69
C PHE A 56 3.92 -2.09 0.33
N PHE A 57 3.55 -3.35 0.55
CA PHE A 57 2.47 -3.78 1.45
C PHE A 57 1.10 -3.26 1.02
N ARG A 58 0.88 -3.14 -0.30
CA ARG A 58 -0.40 -2.72 -0.86
C ARG A 58 -1.42 -3.86 -0.80
N ASP A 59 -2.69 -3.48 -0.68
CA ASP A 59 -3.80 -4.42 -0.72
C ASP A 59 -4.07 -4.89 -2.15
N SER A 60 -4.07 -6.20 -2.34
CA SER A 60 -4.51 -6.84 -3.59
C SER A 60 -5.99 -7.20 -3.51
N THR A 61 -6.82 -6.24 -3.09
CA THR A 61 -8.27 -6.42 -2.97
C THR A 61 -8.88 -6.51 -4.37
N VAL A 62 -9.77 -7.49 -4.57
CA VAL A 62 -10.42 -7.67 -5.87
C VAL A 62 -11.34 -6.49 -6.17
N GLN A 63 -11.45 -6.12 -7.46
CA GLN A 63 -12.22 -4.94 -7.89
C GLN A 63 -13.66 -4.90 -7.36
N SER A 64 -14.31 -6.06 -7.21
CA SER A 64 -15.67 -6.17 -6.68
C SER A 64 -15.81 -5.86 -5.18
N GLU A 65 -14.69 -5.79 -4.45
CA GLU A 65 -14.62 -5.49 -3.01
C GLU A 65 -14.00 -4.11 -2.74
N LEU A 66 -13.76 -3.31 -3.79
CA LEU A 66 -13.30 -1.94 -3.67
C LEU A 66 -14.50 -0.98 -3.57
N GLY A 67 -14.36 0.03 -2.72
CA GLY A 67 -15.25 1.19 -2.65
C GLY A 67 -15.10 2.09 -3.88
N VAL A 68 -15.95 3.12 -3.96
CA VAL A 68 -15.93 4.11 -5.05
C VAL A 68 -14.61 4.90 -5.10
N ASP A 69 -13.93 5.03 -3.97
CA ASP A 69 -12.61 5.65 -3.82
C ASP A 69 -11.44 4.71 -4.19
N GLY A 70 -11.73 3.44 -4.50
CA GLY A 70 -10.73 2.43 -4.81
C GLY A 70 -10.04 1.84 -3.58
N LEU A 71 -10.49 2.16 -2.36
CA LEU A 71 -10.01 1.54 -1.13
C LEU A 71 -10.83 0.28 -0.83
N PRO A 72 -10.27 -0.72 -0.13
CA PRO A 72 -11.06 -1.84 0.37
C PRO A 72 -12.24 -1.33 1.22
N GLU A 73 -13.42 -1.94 1.09
CA GLU A 73 -14.62 -1.50 1.83
C GLU A 73 -14.46 -1.50 3.37
N ARG A 74 -13.50 -2.27 3.87
CA ARG A 74 -13.10 -2.29 5.28
C ARG A 74 -11.66 -1.83 5.36
N GLY A 75 -11.47 -0.58 5.77
CA GLY A 75 -10.19 -0.07 6.26
C GLY A 75 -9.83 -0.71 7.59
#